data_AF-A0A2V5X771-F1
#
_entry.id   AF-A0A2V5X771-F1
#
_cell.length_a   1.000
_cell.length_b   1.000
_cell.length_c   1.000
_cell.angle_alpha   90.00
_cell.angle_beta   90.00
_cell.angle_gamma   90.00
#
_symmetry.space_group_name_H-M   'P 1'
#
loop_
_entity.id
_entity.type
_entity.pdbx_description
1 polymer ?
#
loop_
_entity_poly.entity_id
_entity_poly.type
_entity_poly.pdbx_seq_one_letter_code
_entity_poly.pdbx_strand_id
1 'polypeptide(L)' 'MAKTNNETRLIVAPSDIDADMLYATKFWAGDPFIFLEQNGKRTIVLSDLEMDRGRRTAKVDEFVSFN' A
#
# COMPACT_ATOMS: atom_id res chain seq x y z
N MET A 1 -0.14 -25.50 12.64
CA MET A 1 0.41 -24.19 13.04
C MET A 1 0.34 -23.29 11.82
N ALA A 2 -0.47 -22.23 11.86
CA ALA A 2 -0.44 -21.22 10.81
C ALA A 2 0.92 -20.51 10.89
N LYS A 3 1.66 -20.43 9.79
CA LYS A 3 2.86 -19.58 9.71
C LYS A 3 2.41 -18.16 9.97
N THR A 4 2.78 -17.57 11.10
CA THR A 4 2.81 -16.11 11.25
C THR A 4 3.92 -15.62 10.33
N ASN A 5 3.58 -15.29 9.08
CA ASN A 5 4.48 -14.67 8.14
C ASN A 5 4.80 -13.26 8.68
N ASN A 6 5.84 -13.18 9.50
CA ASN A 6 6.38 -11.95 10.08
C ASN A 6 7.38 -11.27 9.13
N GLU A 7 7.28 -11.58 7.83
CA GLU A 7 8.14 -11.02 6.80
C GLU A 7 7.71 -9.58 6.53
N THR A 8 8.63 -8.65 6.73
CA THR A 8 8.44 -7.24 6.37
C THR A 8 8.52 -7.10 4.86
N ARG A 9 7.52 -6.47 4.24
CA ARG A 9 7.49 -6.18 2.81
C ARG A 9 7.44 -4.68 2.57
N LEU A 10 8.31 -4.19 1.70
CA LEU A 10 8.32 -2.81 1.22
C LEU A 10 8.23 -2.84 -0.31
N ILE A 11 7.23 -2.17 -0.87
CA ILE A 11 7.07 -2.01 -2.32
C ILE A 11 6.99 -0.51 -2.61
N VAL A 12 7.72 -0.06 -3.62
CA VAL A 12 7.66 1.31 -4.15
C VAL A 12 7.47 1.21 -5.65
N ALA A 13 6.23 1.33 -6.09
CA ALA A 13 5.85 1.15 -7.48
C ALA A 13 4.49 1.84 -7.75
N PRO A 14 4.21 2.21 -9.01
CA PRO A 14 2.86 2.50 -9.43
C PRO A 14 2.08 1.19 -9.63
N SER A 15 0.84 1.13 -9.14
CA SER A 15 0.06 -0.12 -9.11
C SER A 15 -0.72 -0.40 -10.39
N ASP A 16 -0.73 0.51 -11.35
CA ASP A 16 -1.31 0.27 -12.67
C ASP A 16 -0.47 -0.69 -13.54
N ILE A 17 0.85 -0.75 -13.29
CA ILE A 17 1.78 -1.65 -13.99
C ILE A 17 2.47 -2.68 -13.06
N ASP A 18 2.32 -2.55 -11.74
CA ASP A 18 2.84 -3.52 -10.76
C ASP A 18 1.70 -4.33 -10.12
N ALA A 19 1.60 -5.60 -10.51
CA ALA A 19 0.55 -6.51 -10.05
C ALA A 19 0.65 -6.85 -8.56
N ASP A 20 1.86 -6.89 -7.99
CA ASP A 20 2.07 -7.16 -6.57
C ASP A 20 1.61 -5.96 -5.73
N MET A 21 1.92 -4.75 -6.18
CA MET A 21 1.46 -3.51 -5.57
C MET A 21 -0.06 -3.39 -5.61
N LEU A 22 -0.68 -3.65 -6.77
CA LEU A 22 -2.13 -3.68 -6.89
C LEU A 22 -2.76 -4.76 -6.02
N TYR A 23 -2.14 -5.95 -5.96
CA TYR A 23 -2.64 -7.03 -5.13
C TYR A 23 -2.58 -6.69 -3.65
N ALA A 24 -1.46 -6.11 -3.19
CA ALA A 24 -1.22 -5.77 -1.81
C ALA A 24 -2.17 -4.68 -1.28
N THR A 25 -2.48 -3.69 -2.13
CA THR A 25 -3.19 -2.46 -1.71
C THR A 25 -4.63 -2.38 -2.18
N LYS A 26 -4.98 -3.07 -3.27
CA LYS A 26 -6.25 -2.90 -4.01
C LYS A 26 -6.51 -1.48 -4.49
N PHE A 27 -5.47 -0.65 -4.52
CA PHE A 27 -5.50 0.72 -4.97
C PHE A 27 -4.84 0.79 -6.34
N TRP A 28 -5.53 1.37 -7.33
CA TRP A 28 -5.02 1.51 -8.70
C TRP A 28 -4.47 2.91 -8.92
N ALA A 29 -3.17 3.11 -9.09
CA ALA A 29 -2.56 4.44 -9.25
C ALA A 29 -1.40 4.38 -10.24
N GLY A 30 -1.30 5.40 -11.10
CA GLY A 30 -0.17 5.56 -12.02
C GLY A 30 1.02 6.29 -11.40
N ASP A 31 0.80 7.05 -10.33
CA ASP A 31 1.87 7.65 -9.54
C ASP A 31 2.45 6.60 -8.57
N PRO A 32 3.78 6.43 -8.50
CA PRO A 32 4.39 5.52 -7.54
C PRO A 32 4.11 5.95 -6.10
N PHE A 33 3.82 4.97 -5.26
CA PHE A 33 3.59 5.18 -3.83
C PHE A 33 4.21 4.06 -3.01
N ILE A 34 4.28 4.25 -1.69
CA ILE A 34 4.92 3.28 -0.79
C ILE A 34 3.86 2.38 -0.18
N PHE A 35 4.12 1.07 -0.19
CA PHE A 35 3.43 0.09 0.62
C PHE A 35 4.41 -0.55 1.60
N LEU A 36 4.06 -0.56 2.88
CA LEU A 36 4.79 -1.25 3.95
C LEU A 36 3.85 -2.24 4.63
N GLU A 37 4.22 -3.51 4.65
CA GLU A 37 3.63 -4.50 5.53
C GLU A 37 4.65 -4.89 6.59
N GLN A 38 4.33 -4.62 7.85
CA GLN A 38 5.17 -4.97 8.99
C GLN A 38 4.30 -5.43 10.14
N ASN A 39 4.66 -6.56 10.78
CA ASN A 39 3.90 -7.15 11.89
C ASN A 39 2.40 -7.36 11.55
N GLY A 40 2.10 -7.68 10.29
CA GLY A 40 0.74 -7.86 9.79
C GLY A 40 -0.07 -6.57 9.56
N LYS A 41 0.50 -5.39 9.85
CA LYS A 41 -0.10 -4.08 9.56
C LYS A 41 0.31 -3.60 8.19
N ARG A 42 -0.65 -3.20 7.37
CA ARG A 42 -0.47 -2.64 6.02
C ARG A 42 -0.62 -1.14 6.05
N THR A 43 0.46 -0.44 5.73
CA THR A 43 0.51 1.02 5.65
C THR A 43 0.80 1.42 4.22
N ILE A 44 0.08 2.41 3.71
CA ILE A 44 0.45 3.09 2.46
C ILE A 44 0.81 4.55 2.72
N VAL A 45 1.81 5.03 1.99
CA VAL A 45 2.24 6.43 2.02
C VAL A 45 1.90 7.06 0.68
N LEU A 46 1.02 8.05 0.68
CA LEU A 46 0.46 8.69 -0.52
C LEU A 46 0.74 10.19 -0.52
N SER A 47 0.78 10.78 -1.71
CA SER A 47 0.71 12.23 -1.85
C SER A 47 -0.68 12.72 -1.43
N ASP A 48 -0.79 14.00 -1.04
CA ASP A 48 -2.08 14.61 -0.70
C ASP A 48 -3.12 14.46 -1.82
N LEU A 49 -2.69 14.49 -3.09
CA LEU A 49 -3.55 14.29 -4.25
C LEU A 49 -4.21 12.89 -4.24
N GLU A 50 -3.47 11.87 -3.81
CA GLU A 50 -3.92 10.48 -3.82
C GLU A 50 -4.59 10.03 -2.52
N MET A 51 -4.42 10.79 -1.43
CA MET A 51 -4.95 10.46 -0.09
C MET A 51 -6.46 10.17 -0.10
N ASP A 52 -7.27 11.05 -0.69
CA ASP A 52 -8.72 10.89 -0.71
C ASP A 52 -9.17 9.69 -1.55
N ARG A 53 -8.41 9.35 -2.58
CA ARG A 53 -8.70 8.21 -3.44
C ARG A 53 -8.29 6.91 -2.76
N GLY A 54 -7.11 6.90 -2.14
CA GLY A 54 -6.61 5.81 -1.31
C GLY A 54 -7.61 5.45 -0.21
N ARG A 55 -8.05 6.43 0.58
CA ARG A 55 -9.03 6.21 1.68
C ARG A 55 -10.35 5.57 1.23
N ARG A 56 -10.77 5.81 -0.02
CA ARG A 56 -12.03 5.28 -0.57
C ARG A 56 -11.91 3.88 -1.16
N THR A 57 -10.72 3.49 -1.62
CA THR A 57 -10.57 2.33 -2.50
C THR A 57 -9.51 1.32 -2.05
N ALA A 58 -8.46 1.76 -1.36
CA ALA A 58 -7.41 0.89 -0.86
C ALA A 58 -7.92 0.00 0.28
N LYS A 59 -7.40 -1.24 0.36
CA LYS A 59 -7.66 -2.19 1.44
C LYS A 59 -6.42 -2.38 2.30
N VAL A 60 -6.17 -1.40 3.15
CA VAL A 60 -5.02 -1.32 4.07
C VAL A 60 -5.45 -0.76 5.42
N ASP A 61 -4.58 -0.87 6.43
CA ASP A 61 -4.90 -0.51 7.81
C ASP A 61 -4.58 0.96 8.13
N GLU A 62 -3.57 1.52 7.47
CA GLU A 62 -3.06 2.86 7.76
C GLU A 62 -2.70 3.64 6.50
N PHE A 63 -2.97 4.94 6.55
CA PHE A 63 -2.66 5.92 5.51
C PHE A 63 -1.78 7.00 6.10
N VAL A 64 -0.63 7.24 5.47
CA VAL A 64 0.30 8.32 5.80
C VAL A 64 0.38 9.25 4.59
N SER A 65 0.24 10.56 4.83
CA SER A 65 0.57 11.55 3.80
C SER A 65 2.06 11.86 3.88
N PHE A 66 2.70 12.05 2.72
CA PHE A 66 4.00 12.70 2.64
C PHE A 66 3.90 13.98 1.80
N ASN A 67 4.43 15.06 2.37
CA ASN A 67 4.68 16.35 1.72
C ASN A 67 6.12 16.75 1.97
#